data_AF-A0A0Q4DLP4-F1
#
_entry.id   AF-A0A0Q4DLP4-F1
#
_cell.length_a   1.000
_cell.length_b   1.000
_cell.length_c   1.000
_cell.angle_alpha   90.00
_cell.angle_beta   90.00
_cell.angle_gamma   90.00
#
_symmetry.space_group_name_H-M   'P 1'
#
loop_
_entity.id
_entity.type
_entity.pdbx_description
1 polymer ?
#
loop_
_entity_poly.entity_id
_entity_poly.type
_entity_poly.pdbx_seq_one_letter_code
_entity_poly.pdbx_strand_id
1 'polypeptide(L)'
;MTKLYLPAQVPNEGARRLAAFLTGATPARASRALGAAGLDAGRVDRLITGELIPGADERFAIACATGHAVLVRDWSSQARGRWGDPVPARTMRQAA
;
A
#
# COMPACT_ATOMS: atom_id res chain seq x y z
N MET A 1 14.25 -8.19 1.79
CA MET A 1 12.86 -8.19 1.28
C MET A 1 12.79 -9.16 0.12
N THR A 2 11.81 -10.04 0.14
CA THR A 2 11.51 -10.97 -0.95
C THR A 2 11.08 -10.19 -2.19
N LYS A 3 11.29 -10.80 -3.37
CA LYS A 3 10.85 -10.25 -4.66
C LYS A 3 9.33 -9.99 -4.62
N LEU A 4 8.91 -8.80 -5.03
CA LEU A 4 7.50 -8.41 -5.14
C LEU A 4 6.97 -8.89 -6.49
N TYR A 5 5.86 -9.64 -6.51
CA TYR A 5 5.22 -10.03 -7.76
C TYR A 5 4.18 -8.99 -8.16
N LEU A 6 4.32 -8.41 -9.35
CA LEU A 6 3.42 -7.38 -9.87
C LEU A 6 2.68 -7.93 -11.10
N PRO A 7 1.33 -8.02 -11.07
CA PRO A 7 0.56 -8.41 -12.24
C PRO A 7 0.67 -7.35 -13.35
N ALA A 8 0.34 -7.72 -14.59
CA ALA A 8 0.42 -6.78 -15.72
C ALA A 8 -0.49 -5.54 -15.57
N GLN A 9 -1.66 -5.70 -14.93
CA GLN A 9 -2.59 -4.62 -14.62
C GLN A 9 -2.56 -4.30 -13.12
N VAL A 10 -2.65 -3.01 -12.80
CA VAL A 10 -2.77 -2.57 -11.40
C VAL A 10 -4.22 -2.78 -10.94
N PRO A 11 -4.47 -3.55 -9.86
CA PRO A 11 -5.83 -3.90 -9.48
C PRO A 11 -6.61 -2.72 -8.88
N ASN A 12 -5.96 -1.85 -8.10
CA ASN A 12 -6.55 -0.61 -7.57
C ASN A 12 -5.45 0.37 -7.12
N GLU A 13 -5.82 1.61 -6.80
CA GLU A 13 -4.86 2.63 -6.34
C GLU A 13 -4.21 2.27 -5.00
N GLY A 14 -4.91 1.52 -4.13
CA GLY A 14 -4.38 1.03 -2.86
C GLY A 14 -3.16 0.11 -3.07
N ALA A 15 -3.30 -0.88 -3.94
CA ALA A 15 -2.21 -1.77 -4.34
C ALA A 15 -1.06 -1.00 -5.00
N ARG A 16 -1.35 -0.05 -5.89
CA ARG A 16 -0.35 0.83 -6.53
C ARG A 16 0.51 1.56 -5.51
N ARG A 17 -0.16 2.21 -4.55
CA ARG A 17 0.48 3.02 -3.52
C ARG A 17 1.22 2.16 -2.51
N LEU A 18 0.68 0.99 -2.17
CA LEU A 18 1.36 0.05 -1.27
C LEU A 18 2.66 -0.46 -1.90
N ALA A 19 2.63 -0.89 -3.16
CA ALA A 19 3.83 -1.28 -3.88
C ALA A 19 4.86 -0.14 -3.92
N ALA A 20 4.44 1.08 -4.28
CA ALA A 20 5.32 2.24 -4.31
C ALA A 20 5.92 2.58 -2.93
N PHE A 21 5.13 2.47 -1.86
CA PHE A 21 5.62 2.63 -0.49
C PHE A 21 6.68 1.59 -0.14
N LEU A 22 6.44 0.32 -0.47
CA LEU A 22 7.37 -0.77 -0.17
C LEU A 22 8.68 -0.64 -0.96
N THR A 23 8.62 -0.17 -2.20
CA THR A 23 9.83 0.05 -3.03
C THR A 23 10.59 1.31 -2.64
N GLY A 24 9.90 2.34 -2.13
CA GLY A 24 10.52 3.61 -1.74
C GLY A 24 11.02 3.65 -0.29
N ALA A 25 10.51 2.78 0.58
CA ALA A 25 10.92 2.70 1.98
C ALA A 25 12.18 1.85 2.16
N THR A 26 12.96 2.14 3.22
CA THR A 26 14.00 1.20 3.66
C THR A 26 13.36 -0.11 4.12
N PRO A 27 14.03 -1.27 3.99
CA PRO A 27 13.47 -2.55 4.40
C PRO A 27 12.99 -2.57 5.86
N ALA A 28 13.74 -1.94 6.77
CA ALA A 28 13.35 -1.85 8.18
C ALA A 28 12.06 -1.02 8.39
N ARG A 29 11.89 0.07 7.65
CA ARG A 29 10.66 0.89 7.68
C ARG A 29 9.47 0.12 7.11
N ALA A 30 9.67 -0.55 5.98
CA ALA A 30 8.64 -1.38 5.34
C ALA A 30 8.18 -2.50 6.29
N SER A 31 9.11 -3.30 6.83
CA SER A 31 8.77 -4.38 7.76
C SER A 31 8.06 -3.89 9.02
N ARG A 32 8.49 -2.75 9.59
CA ARG A 32 7.82 -2.16 10.76
C ARG A 32 6.38 -1.73 10.43
N ALA A 33 6.17 -1.09 9.29
CA ALA A 33 4.83 -0.67 8.86
C ALA A 33 3.92 -1.89 8.63
N LEU A 34 4.40 -2.91 7.93
CA LEU A 34 3.62 -4.13 7.69
C LEU A 34 3.26 -4.85 8.99
N GLY A 35 4.22 -4.99 9.91
CA GLY A 35 3.97 -5.57 11.23
C GLY A 35 2.95 -4.76 12.05
N ALA A 36 3.04 -3.42 12.02
CA ALA A 36 2.06 -2.55 12.69
C ALA A 36 0.65 -2.65 12.09
N ALA A 37 0.54 -2.99 10.80
CA ALA A 37 -0.73 -3.24 10.13
C ALA A 37 -1.21 -4.70 10.28
N GLY A 38 -0.47 -5.57 10.97
CA GLY A 38 -0.80 -7.00 11.11
C GLY A 38 -0.67 -7.79 9.82
N LEU A 39 0.15 -7.32 8.87
CA LEU A 39 0.31 -7.94 7.55
C LEU A 39 1.56 -8.81 7.50
N ASP A 40 1.37 -10.10 7.21
CA ASP A 40 2.46 -11.00 6.79
C ASP A 40 2.77 -10.86 5.29
N ALA A 41 3.87 -11.49 4.85
CA ALA A 41 4.32 -11.39 3.47
C ALA A 41 3.31 -11.97 2.45
N GLY A 42 2.62 -13.07 2.78
CA GLY A 42 1.64 -13.68 1.89
C GLY A 42 0.41 -12.80 1.72
N ARG A 43 -0.01 -12.14 2.79
CA ARG A 43 -1.13 -11.19 2.77
C ARG A 43 -0.80 -9.94 1.98
N VAL A 44 0.43 -9.43 2.13
CA VAL A 44 0.94 -8.32 1.31
C VAL A 44 0.93 -8.67 -0.19
N ASP A 45 1.37 -9.88 -0.54
CA ASP A 45 1.37 -10.33 -1.94
C ASP A 45 -0.05 -10.36 -2.52
N ARG A 46 -1.01 -10.97 -1.80
CA ARG A 46 -2.43 -11.02 -2.22
C ARG A 46 -3.09 -9.65 -2.34
N LEU A 47 -2.70 -8.69 -1.49
CA LEU A 47 -3.14 -7.29 -1.59
C LEU A 47 -2.61 -6.61 -2.86
N ILE A 48 -1.36 -6.89 -3.23
CA ILE A 48 -0.68 -6.28 -4.38
C ILE A 48 -1.15 -6.90 -5.70
N THR A 49 -1.35 -8.21 -5.73
CA THR A 49 -1.89 -8.92 -6.90
C THR A 49 -3.37 -8.67 -7.10
N GLY A 50 -4.08 -8.19 -6.08
CA GLY A 50 -5.51 -7.92 -6.13
C GLY A 50 -6.38 -9.14 -5.85
N GLU A 51 -5.78 -10.27 -5.46
CA GLU A 51 -6.51 -11.45 -4.98
C GLU A 51 -7.29 -11.18 -3.69
N LEU A 52 -6.88 -10.16 -2.93
CA LEU A 52 -7.54 -9.74 -1.71
C LEU A 52 -7.75 -8.23 -1.69
N ILE A 53 -8.96 -7.82 -1.31
CA ILE A 53 -9.26 -6.44 -0.93
C ILE A 53 -9.36 -6.40 0.60
N PRO A 54 -8.64 -5.50 1.28
CA PRO A 54 -8.63 -5.46 2.74
C PRO A 54 -9.98 -5.01 3.29
N GLY A 55 -10.32 -5.52 4.47
CA GLY A 55 -11.48 -5.07 5.25
C GLY A 55 -11.32 -3.64 5.79
N ALA A 56 -12.38 -3.05 6.36
CA ALA A 56 -12.36 -1.66 6.81
C ALA A 56 -11.25 -1.37 7.85
N ASP A 57 -11.14 -2.22 8.88
CA ASP A 57 -10.15 -2.05 9.95
C ASP A 57 -8.72 -2.21 9.41
N GLU A 58 -8.52 -3.18 8.53
CA GLU A 58 -7.22 -3.42 7.88
C GLU A 58 -6.82 -2.25 6.98
N ARG A 59 -7.76 -1.68 6.22
CA ARG A 59 -7.53 -0.45 5.44
C ARG A 59 -7.09 0.71 6.33
N PHE A 60 -7.71 0.86 7.50
CA PHE A 60 -7.35 1.90 8.46
C PHE A 60 -5.96 1.66 9.05
N ALA A 61 -5.66 0.42 9.47
CA ALA A 61 -4.35 0.03 10.00
C ALA A 61 -3.23 0.27 8.98
N ILE A 62 -3.43 -0.13 7.71
CA ILE A 62 -2.51 0.14 6.61
C ILE A 62 -2.29 1.65 6.42
N ALA A 63 -3.37 2.44 6.47
CA ALA A 63 -3.26 3.88 6.31
C ALA A 63 -2.41 4.52 7.41
N CYS A 64 -2.64 4.16 8.67
CA CYS A 64 -1.82 4.65 9.78
C CYS A 64 -0.37 4.18 9.68
N ALA A 65 -0.15 2.88 9.42
CA ALA A 65 1.19 2.30 9.39
C ALA A 65 2.08 2.83 8.25
N THR A 66 1.47 3.19 7.12
CA THR A 66 2.19 3.79 5.99
C THR A 66 2.33 5.31 6.09
N GLY A 67 1.89 5.93 7.20
CA GLY A 67 1.87 7.38 7.36
C GLY A 67 1.00 8.06 6.30
N HIS A 68 -0.15 7.45 5.97
CA HIS A 68 -1.13 7.90 4.98
C HIS A 68 -0.64 7.91 3.51
N ALA A 69 0.47 7.24 3.21
CA ALA A 69 0.90 7.01 1.83
C ALA A 69 -0.16 6.22 1.04
N VAL A 70 -0.81 5.25 1.72
CA VAL A 70 -1.99 4.52 1.27
C VAL A 70 -3.17 4.97 2.14
N LEU A 71 -4.32 5.30 1.53
CA LEU A 71 -5.54 5.69 2.25
C LEU A 71 -6.63 4.63 2.11
N VAL A 72 -7.57 4.63 3.05
CA VAL A 72 -8.72 3.71 3.07
C VAL A 72 -9.48 3.69 1.74
N ARG A 73 -9.71 4.86 1.14
CA ARG A 73 -10.44 5.01 -0.13
C ARG A 73 -9.69 4.49 -1.36
N ASP A 74 -8.37 4.37 -1.29
CA ASP A 74 -7.57 3.98 -2.46
C ASP A 74 -7.86 2.53 -2.86
N TRP A 75 -8.24 1.68 -1.88
CA TRP A 75 -8.61 0.28 -2.08
C TRP A 75 -9.91 0.07 -2.87
N SER A 76 -10.72 1.12 -3.03
CA SER A 76 -11.95 1.10 -3.84
C SER A 76 -11.88 2.07 -5.02
N SER A 77 -10.73 2.68 -5.26
CA SER A 77 -10.51 3.58 -6.37
C SER A 77 -9.76 2.87 -7.50
N GLN A 78 -10.12 3.17 -8.74
CA GLN A 78 -9.33 2.75 -9.89
C GLN A 78 -7.88 3.26 -9.76
N ALA A 79 -6.92 2.44 -10.16
CA ALA A 79 -5.53 2.85 -10.21
C ALA A 79 -5.35 4.07 -11.11
N ARG A 80 -4.64 5.09 -10.62
CA ARG A 80 -4.41 6.34 -11.37
C ARG A 80 -3.29 6.24 -12.42
N GLY A 81 -2.51 5.17 -12.36
CA GLY A 81 -1.37 4.92 -13.23
C GLY A 81 -0.97 3.46 -13.18
N ARG A 82 0.11 3.13 -13.88
CA ARG A 82 0.72 1.79 -13.93
C ARG A 82 1.67 1.60 -12.75
N TRP A 83 2.21 0.38 -12.64
CA TRP A 83 3.33 0.11 -11.75
C TRP A 83 4.55 0.93 -12.17
N GLY A 84 5.31 1.44 -11.19
CA GLY A 84 6.49 2.26 -11.43
C GLY A 84 6.22 3.73 -11.77
N ASP A 85 5.00 4.09 -12.19
CA ASP A 85 4.62 5.49 -12.35
C ASP A 85 4.76 6.24 -11.02
N PRO A 86 5.24 7.50 -11.02
CA PRO A 86 5.38 8.29 -9.80
C PRO A 86 4.08 8.33 -8.99
N VAL A 87 4.22 8.09 -7.67
CA VAL A 87 3.13 8.25 -6.70
C VAL A 87 3.42 9.52 -5.89
N PRO A 88 2.66 10.60 -6.07
CA PRO A 88 2.87 11.82 -5.32
C PRO A 88 2.73 11.56 -3.81
N ALA A 89 3.72 12.03 -3.05
CA ALA A 89 3.64 12.02 -1.60
C ALA A 89 2.40 12.80 -1.14
N ARG A 90 1.71 12.26 -0.14
CA ARG A 90 0.61 12.96 0.52
C ARG A 90 1.13 13.52 1.83
N THR A 91 1.38 14.82 1.88
CA THR A 91 1.54 15.53 3.14
C THR A 91 0.14 15.82 3.66
N MET A 92 -0.19 15.32 4.86
CA MET A 92 -1.31 15.90 5.58
C MET A 92 -0.97 17.37 5.84
N ARG A 93 -1.86 18.28 5.45
CA ARG A 93 -1.96 19.54 6.19
C ARG A 93 -2.37 19.15 7.60
N GLN A 94 -1.54 19.48 8.58
CA GLN A 94 -1.98 19.46 9.97
C GLN A 94 -3.25 20.31 10.05
N ALA A 95 -4.33 19.77 10.60
CA ALA A 95 -5.45 20.60 11.00
C ALA A 95 -4.91 21.53 12.10
N ALA A 96 -5.03 22.84 11.87
CA ALA A 96 -4.70 23.87 12.85
C ALA A 96 -5.68 23.84 14.02
#